data_AF-A0A2P8K6K4-F1
#
_entry.id   AF-A0A2P8K6K4-F1
#
_cell.length_a   1.000
_cell.length_b   1.000
_cell.length_c   1.000
_cell.angle_alpha   90.00
_cell.angle_beta   90.00
_cell.angle_gamma   90.00
#
_symmetry.space_group_name_H-M   'P 1'
#
loop_
_entity.id
_entity.type
_entity.pdbx_description
1 polymer ?
#
loop_
_entity_poly.entity_id
_entity_poly.type
_entity_poly.pdbx_seq_one_letter_code
_entity_poly.pdbx_strand_id
1 'polypeptide(L)'
;MLALTGCAAKVAQPDQYSGFLKDYSSLKETTSASGKPELRWIDPNFNPANYDNIVYHPVTYYPVPKPTTQVGEKALQDILNYTNKELKQAISERKPLATTAGKRSLIFRGAITGVDSSKEGLQFYEVIPV
;
A
#
# COMPACT_ATOMS: atom_id res chain seq x y z
N MET A 1 26.83 -8.17 22.57
CA MET A 1 25.83 -8.55 21.54
C MET A 1 24.95 -7.34 21.28
N LEU A 2 25.15 -6.63 20.17
CA LEU A 2 24.16 -5.65 19.70
C LEU A 2 22.95 -6.44 19.19
N ALA A 3 21.84 -6.42 19.93
CA ALA A 3 20.58 -6.88 19.38
C ALA A 3 20.14 -5.83 18.35
N LEU A 4 20.28 -6.14 17.06
CA LEU A 4 19.56 -5.41 16.03
C LEU A 4 18.06 -5.65 16.27
N THR A 5 17.39 -4.69 16.89
CA THR A 5 15.92 -4.63 16.92
C THR A 5 15.43 -4.28 15.52
N GLY A 6 15.50 -5.26 14.60
CA GLY A 6 14.84 -5.16 13.32
C GLY A 6 13.34 -5.11 13.54
N CYS A 7 12.67 -4.07 13.02
CA CYS A 7 11.22 -4.09 12.88
C CYS A 7 10.86 -5.33 12.03
N ALA A 8 10.43 -6.41 12.67
CA ALA A 8 9.94 -7.59 11.97
C ALA A 8 8.66 -7.16 11.23
N ALA A 9 8.79 -6.93 9.92
CA ALA A 9 7.65 -6.71 9.06
C ALA A 9 6.82 -8.01 9.08
N LYS A 10 5.62 -7.94 9.67
CA LYS A 10 4.64 -9.03 9.62
C LYS A 10 3.72 -8.79 8.44
N VAL A 11 3.39 -9.85 7.71
CA VAL A 11 2.28 -9.83 6.74
C VAL A 11 0.94 -9.63 7.46
N ALA A 12 -0.02 -9.02 6.77
CA ALA A 12 -1.37 -8.83 7.29
C ALA A 12 -2.00 -10.18 7.64
N GLN A 13 -2.59 -10.27 8.83
CA GLN A 13 -3.32 -11.46 9.28
C GLN A 13 -4.78 -11.41 8.81
N PRO A 14 -5.50 -12.55 8.74
CA PRO A 14 -6.87 -12.59 8.22
C PRO A 14 -7.87 -11.64 8.90
N ASP A 15 -7.71 -11.40 10.21
CA ASP A 15 -8.49 -10.44 11.00
C ASP A 15 -8.20 -8.97 10.63
N GLN A 16 -7.11 -8.71 9.88
CA GLN A 16 -6.69 -7.39 9.40
C GLN A 16 -7.07 -7.15 7.93
N TYR A 17 -7.75 -8.10 7.27
CA TYR A 17 -8.17 -7.93 5.88
C TYR A 17 -9.30 -6.91 5.78
N SER A 18 -9.05 -5.81 5.09
CA SER A 18 -10.00 -4.70 4.97
C SER A 18 -11.24 -5.01 4.12
N GLY A 19 -11.20 -6.09 3.33
CA GLY A 19 -12.25 -6.41 2.35
C GLY A 19 -12.14 -5.63 1.04
N PHE A 20 -10.99 -4.96 0.78
CA PHE A 20 -10.76 -4.26 -0.49
C PHE A 20 -10.64 -5.24 -1.67
N LEU A 21 -9.92 -6.35 -1.46
CA LEU A 21 -9.87 -7.43 -2.44
C LEU A 21 -11.12 -8.28 -2.32
N LYS A 22 -11.64 -8.74 -3.46
CA LYS A 22 -12.81 -9.62 -3.50
C LYS A 22 -12.55 -10.97 -2.84
N ASP A 23 -11.33 -11.47 -2.94
CA ASP A 23 -10.92 -12.75 -2.38
C ASP A 23 -9.44 -12.69 -1.96
N TYR A 24 -9.18 -13.03 -0.70
CA TYR A 24 -7.84 -13.08 -0.12
C TYR A 24 -7.27 -14.52 -0.05
N SER A 25 -8.09 -15.55 -0.30
CA SER A 25 -7.74 -16.96 -0.10
C SER A 25 -6.60 -17.43 -1.00
N SER A 26 -6.42 -16.77 -2.15
CA SER A 26 -5.40 -17.11 -3.14
C SER A 26 -4.06 -16.40 -2.90
N LEU A 27 -3.99 -15.48 -1.94
CA LEU A 27 -2.75 -14.78 -1.59
C LEU A 27 -1.76 -15.73 -0.94
N LYS A 28 -0.49 -15.63 -1.35
CA LYS A 28 0.61 -16.40 -0.78
C LYS A 28 1.69 -15.47 -0.28
N GLU A 29 2.35 -15.86 0.81
CA GLU A 29 3.51 -15.14 1.30
C GLU A 29 4.65 -15.21 0.28
N THR A 30 5.28 -14.07 0.05
CA THR A 30 6.42 -13.89 -0.84
C THR A 30 7.31 -12.78 -0.30
N THR A 31 8.44 -12.53 -0.97
CA THR A 31 9.38 -11.51 -0.56
C THR A 31 9.34 -10.35 -1.56
N SER A 32 9.28 -9.14 -1.04
CA SER A 32 9.43 -7.90 -1.81
C SER A 32 10.86 -7.73 -2.32
N ALA A 33 11.07 -6.82 -3.29
CA ALA A 33 12.41 -6.50 -3.78
C ALA A 33 13.36 -5.95 -2.71
N SER A 34 12.82 -5.41 -1.59
CA SER A 34 13.60 -4.92 -0.45
C SER A 34 13.80 -5.96 0.66
N GLY A 35 13.41 -7.22 0.43
CA GLY A 35 13.59 -8.31 1.40
C GLY A 35 12.51 -8.43 2.48
N LYS A 36 11.48 -7.57 2.46
CA LYS A 36 10.35 -7.64 3.40
C LYS A 36 9.31 -8.66 2.94
N PRO A 37 8.69 -9.45 3.84
CA PRO A 37 7.61 -10.36 3.47
C PRO A 37 6.35 -9.59 3.07
N GLU A 38 5.62 -10.09 2.09
CA GLU A 38 4.34 -9.55 1.61
C GLU A 38 3.41 -10.69 1.15
N LEU A 39 2.11 -10.39 1.03
CA LEU A 39 1.14 -11.30 0.44
C LEU A 39 0.90 -10.92 -1.03
N ARG A 40 1.06 -11.88 -1.94
CA ARG A 40 0.90 -11.66 -3.38
C ARG A 40 0.16 -12.82 -4.02
N TRP A 41 -0.67 -12.50 -5.00
CA TRP A 41 -1.21 -13.44 -5.97
C TRP A 41 -1.00 -12.88 -7.37
N ILE A 42 -0.68 -13.77 -8.31
CA ILE A 42 -0.54 -13.45 -9.73
C ILE A 42 -1.36 -14.50 -10.48
N ASP A 43 -2.21 -14.06 -11.40
CA ASP A 43 -2.94 -14.97 -12.29
C ASP A 43 -1.92 -15.85 -13.04
N PRO A 44 -2.06 -17.19 -13.05
CA PRO A 44 -1.14 -18.08 -13.76
C PRO A 44 -0.98 -17.77 -15.25
N ASN A 45 -1.98 -17.12 -15.86
CA ASN A 45 -1.99 -16.73 -17.26
C ASN A 45 -1.55 -15.27 -17.48
N PHE A 46 -1.14 -14.57 -16.42
CA PHE A 46 -0.66 -13.20 -16.52
C PHE A 46 0.60 -13.12 -17.39
N ASN A 47 0.52 -12.37 -18.49
CA ASN A 47 1.67 -12.05 -19.32
C ASN A 47 1.72 -10.52 -19.56
N PRO A 48 2.78 -9.82 -19.10
CA PRO A 48 2.90 -8.38 -19.27
C PRO A 48 3.03 -7.94 -20.73
N ALA A 49 3.39 -8.83 -21.66
CA ALA A 49 3.43 -8.56 -23.10
C ALA A 49 2.03 -8.43 -23.74
N ASN A 50 0.98 -8.89 -23.06
CA ASN A 50 -0.40 -8.75 -23.53
C ASN A 50 -0.96 -7.34 -23.35
N TYR A 51 -0.21 -6.44 -22.70
CA TYR A 51 -0.64 -5.09 -22.38
C TYR A 51 0.29 -4.03 -22.97
N ASP A 52 -0.28 -3.05 -23.68
CA ASP A 52 0.48 -1.99 -24.34
C ASP A 52 0.67 -0.77 -23.44
N ASN A 53 -0.28 -0.53 -22.54
CA ASN A 53 -0.31 0.62 -21.65
C ASN A 53 -0.97 0.28 -20.31
N ILE A 54 -0.81 1.17 -19.35
CA ILE A 54 -1.42 1.06 -18.03
C ILE A 54 -2.38 2.24 -17.81
N VAL A 55 -3.60 1.93 -17.38
CA VAL A 55 -4.56 2.93 -16.90
C VAL A 55 -4.45 3.00 -15.39
N TYR A 56 -3.88 4.10 -14.91
CA TYR A 56 -3.67 4.34 -13.49
C TYR A 56 -4.91 4.95 -12.84
N HIS A 57 -5.58 4.20 -11.97
CA HIS A 57 -6.56 4.79 -11.05
C HIS A 57 -5.84 5.19 -9.77
N PRO A 58 -6.02 6.44 -9.29
CA PRO A 58 -5.42 6.89 -8.05
C PRO A 58 -5.70 5.94 -6.89
N VAL A 59 -4.68 5.72 -6.07
CA VAL A 59 -4.82 5.05 -4.79
C VAL A 59 -5.78 5.83 -3.91
N THR A 60 -6.64 5.11 -3.20
CA THR A 60 -7.61 5.65 -2.25
C THR A 60 -7.45 4.96 -0.89
N TYR A 61 -8.12 5.47 0.14
CA TYR A 61 -8.22 4.74 1.40
C TYR A 61 -9.43 3.80 1.40
N TYR A 62 -9.25 2.59 1.95
CA TYR A 62 -10.35 1.65 2.11
C TYR A 62 -10.22 0.79 3.39
N PRO A 63 -11.18 0.85 4.33
CA PRO A 63 -12.33 1.75 4.35
C PRO A 63 -11.90 3.22 4.49
N VAL A 64 -12.85 4.14 4.35
CA VAL A 64 -12.59 5.58 4.57
C VAL A 64 -12.00 5.75 5.97
N PRO A 65 -10.83 6.38 6.12
CA PRO A 65 -10.13 6.46 7.38
C PRO A 65 -10.83 7.51 8.25
N LYS A 66 -10.83 7.29 9.56
CA LYS A 66 -11.26 8.28 10.54
C LYS A 66 -10.01 8.95 11.10
N PRO A 67 -9.78 10.25 10.84
CA PRO A 67 -8.66 10.96 11.45
C PRO A 67 -8.68 10.82 12.97
N THR A 68 -7.50 10.69 13.56
CA THR A 68 -7.31 10.64 15.02
C THR A 68 -6.35 11.74 15.46
N THR A 69 -6.15 11.91 16.76
CA THR A 69 -5.13 12.83 17.30
C THR A 69 -3.71 12.40 16.93
N GLN A 70 -3.47 11.09 16.74
CA GLN A 70 -2.16 10.55 16.34
C GLN A 70 -1.94 10.63 14.84
N VAL A 71 -2.99 10.39 14.04
CA VAL A 71 -2.96 10.45 12.58
C VAL A 71 -4.06 11.40 12.11
N GLY A 72 -3.70 12.67 12.02
CA GLY A 72 -4.61 13.73 11.57
C GLY A 72 -4.89 13.69 10.07
N GLU A 73 -5.89 14.46 9.64
CA GLU A 73 -6.32 14.53 8.24
C GLU A 73 -5.19 14.95 7.29
N LYS A 74 -4.38 15.94 7.69
CA LYS A 74 -3.21 16.37 6.91
C LYS A 74 -2.23 15.21 6.68
N ALA A 75 -1.94 14.42 7.70
CA ALA A 75 -1.03 13.28 7.57
C ALA A 75 -1.59 12.24 6.59
N LEU A 76 -2.89 11.94 6.67
CA LEU A 76 -3.56 11.04 5.71
C LEU A 76 -3.49 11.58 4.28
N GLN A 77 -3.75 12.87 4.08
CA GLN A 77 -3.65 13.49 2.76
C GLN A 77 -2.22 13.44 2.21
N ASP A 78 -1.22 13.74 3.04
CA ASP A 78 0.19 13.73 2.64
C ASP A 78 0.65 12.31 2.27
N ILE A 79 0.28 11.30 3.05
CA ILE A 79 0.54 9.88 2.74
C ILE A 79 -0.11 9.48 1.40
N LEU A 80 -1.36 9.87 1.18
CA LEU A 80 -2.08 9.52 -0.04
C LEU A 80 -1.47 10.21 -1.28
N ASN A 81 -1.12 11.48 -1.15
CA ASN A 81 -0.50 12.27 -2.21
C ASN A 81 0.87 11.73 -2.58
N TYR A 82 1.71 11.46 -1.58
CA TYR A 82 3.03 10.84 -1.77
C TYR A 82 2.90 9.48 -2.47
N THR A 83 2.04 8.61 -1.95
CA THR A 83 1.80 7.27 -2.50
C THR A 83 1.37 7.34 -3.96
N ASN A 84 0.42 8.22 -4.29
CA ASN A 84 -0.04 8.40 -5.67
C ASN A 84 1.05 8.92 -6.60
N LYS A 85 1.86 9.89 -6.13
CA LYS A 85 2.98 10.45 -6.90
C LYS A 85 4.00 9.36 -7.23
N GLU A 86 4.53 8.68 -6.22
CA GLU A 86 5.62 7.71 -6.39
C GLU A 86 5.16 6.48 -7.19
N LEU A 87 3.96 5.94 -6.91
CA LEU A 87 3.45 4.79 -7.66
C LEU A 87 3.18 5.13 -9.12
N LYS A 88 2.55 6.28 -9.40
CA LYS A 88 2.27 6.70 -10.77
C LYS A 88 3.56 6.88 -11.56
N GLN A 89 4.59 7.47 -10.94
CA GLN A 89 5.91 7.61 -11.55
C GLN A 89 6.54 6.24 -11.84
N ALA A 90 6.66 5.37 -10.84
CA ALA A 90 7.27 4.05 -11.01
C ALA A 90 6.54 3.18 -12.05
N ILE A 91 5.21 3.30 -12.16
CA ILE A 91 4.42 2.62 -13.19
C ILE A 91 4.73 3.18 -14.58
N SER A 92 4.85 4.50 -14.72
CA SER A 92 5.15 5.16 -15.99
C SER A 92 6.51 4.78 -16.57
N GLU A 93 7.47 4.44 -15.70
CA GLU A 93 8.80 3.93 -16.09
C GLU A 93 8.74 2.52 -16.70
N ARG A 94 7.66 1.77 -16.45
CA ARG A 94 7.49 0.39 -16.95
C ARG A 94 6.74 0.33 -18.27
N LYS A 95 5.65 1.09 -18.41
CA LYS A 95 4.81 1.15 -19.61
C LYS A 95 4.15 2.53 -19.73
N PRO A 96 3.82 2.98 -20.96
CA PRO A 96 3.09 4.22 -21.16
C PRO A 96 1.78 4.25 -20.37
N LEU A 97 1.46 5.42 -19.81
CA LEU A 97 0.18 5.65 -19.16
C LEU A 97 -0.89 6.04 -20.19
N ALA A 98 -2.08 5.49 -20.05
CA ALA A 98 -3.26 5.86 -20.83
C ALA A 98 -4.33 6.48 -19.93
N THR A 99 -5.09 7.43 -20.48
CA THR A 99 -6.22 8.08 -19.80
C THR A 99 -7.51 7.28 -19.89
N THR A 100 -7.66 6.44 -20.92
CA THR A 100 -8.84 5.61 -21.17
C THR A 100 -8.42 4.17 -21.48
N ALA A 101 -9.15 3.21 -20.93
CA ALA A 101 -8.87 1.79 -21.16
C ALA A 101 -9.25 1.36 -22.57
N GLY A 102 -8.31 0.70 -23.25
CA GLY A 102 -8.51 -0.01 -24.51
C GLY A 102 -8.39 -1.53 -24.33
N LYS A 103 -8.50 -2.26 -25.45
CA LYS A 103 -8.48 -3.75 -25.47
C LYS A 103 -7.23 -4.38 -24.83
N ARG A 104 -6.10 -3.65 -24.84
CA ARG A 104 -4.79 -4.11 -24.33
C ARG A 104 -4.28 -3.23 -23.17
N SER A 105 -5.19 -2.63 -22.41
CA SER A 105 -4.85 -1.82 -21.24
C SER A 105 -4.83 -2.68 -19.97
N LEU A 106 -3.76 -2.59 -19.19
CA LEU A 106 -3.75 -3.09 -17.82
C LEU A 106 -4.32 -2.01 -16.91
N ILE A 107 -5.30 -2.35 -16.07
CA ILE A 107 -5.90 -1.40 -15.13
C ILE A 107 -5.25 -1.56 -13.76
N PHE A 108 -4.58 -0.51 -13.29
CA PHE A 108 -4.07 -0.46 -11.92
C PHE A 108 -5.16 0.07 -10.98
N ARG A 109 -5.37 -0.61 -9.86
CA ARG A 109 -6.22 -0.20 -8.73
C ARG A 109 -5.48 -0.52 -7.44
N GLY A 110 -5.31 0.49 -6.58
CA GLY A 110 -4.66 0.32 -5.28
C GLY A 110 -5.47 0.99 -4.17
N ALA A 111 -5.32 0.49 -2.95
CA ALA A 111 -5.86 1.13 -1.77
C ALA A 111 -4.88 1.04 -0.59
N ILE A 112 -4.88 2.08 0.24
CA ILE A 112 -4.28 2.05 1.57
C ILE A 112 -5.35 1.58 2.53
N THR A 113 -5.11 0.44 3.18
CA THR A 113 -6.13 -0.26 3.96
C THR A 113 -5.93 -0.20 5.47
N GLY A 114 -4.89 0.50 5.91
CA GLY A 114 -4.61 0.76 7.31
C GLY A 114 -3.45 1.74 7.42
N VAL A 115 -3.53 2.62 8.42
CA VAL A 115 -2.42 3.46 8.87
C VAL A 115 -2.37 3.25 10.37
N ASP A 116 -1.29 2.65 10.84
CA ASP A 116 -1.14 2.23 12.23
C ASP A 116 0.13 2.86 12.82
N SER A 117 -0.06 3.72 13.82
CA SER A 117 1.01 4.36 14.60
C SER A 117 1.41 3.55 15.84
N SER A 118 0.75 2.43 16.14
CA SER A 118 0.98 1.64 17.37
C SER A 118 2.40 1.09 17.52
N LYS A 119 3.16 1.02 16.41
CA LYS A 119 4.53 0.52 16.37
C LYS A 119 5.60 1.59 16.52
N GLU A 120 5.23 2.86 16.38
CA GLU A 120 6.08 4.00 16.73
C GLU A 120 5.77 4.34 18.17
N GLY A 121 6.65 3.92 19.10
CA GLY A 121 6.49 4.20 20.52
C GLY A 121 6.29 5.70 20.73
N LEU A 122 5.05 6.09 21.04
CA LEU A 122 4.71 7.44 21.44
C LEU A 122 5.53 7.78 22.67
N GLN A 123 6.57 8.60 22.50
CA GLN A 123 7.18 9.28 23.62
C GLN A 123 6.19 10.35 24.06
N PHE A 124 5.40 10.03 25.08
CA PHE A 124 4.63 11.02 25.81
C PHE A 124 5.63 12.01 26.41
N TYR A 125 5.82 13.17 25.78
CA TYR A 125 6.31 14.33 26.49
C TYR A 125 5.12 14.88 27.26
N GLU A 126 4.94 14.39 28.49
CA GLU A 126 4.08 15.03 29.47
C GLU A 126 4.78 16.33 29.89
N VAL A 127 4.39 17.45 29.28
CA VAL A 127 4.84 18.76 29.72
C VAL A 127 4.00 19.13 30.94
N ILE A 128 4.56 18.98 32.14
CA ILE A 128 3.97 19.54 33.35
C ILE A 128 4.05 21.07 33.23
N PRO A 129 2.92 21.81 33.26
CA PRO A 129 2.97 23.26 33.29
C PRO A 129 3.55 23.72 34.63
N VAL A 130 4.43 24.73 34.58
CA VAL A 130 4.94 25.48 35.73
C VAL A 130 3.81 26.14 36.54
#